data_AF-A0A377J208-F1
#
_entry.id   AF-A0A377J208-F1
#
_cell.length_a   1.000
_cell.length_b   1.000
_cell.length_c   1.000
_cell.angle_alpha   90.00
_cell.angle_beta   90.00
_cell.angle_gamma   90.00
#
_symmetry.space_group_name_H-M   'P 1'
#
loop_
_entity.id
_entity.type
_entity.pdbx_description
1 polymer ?
#
loop_
_entity_poly.entity_id
_entity_poly.type
_entity_poly.pdbx_seq_one_letter_code
_entity_poly.pdbx_strand_id
1 'polypeptide(L)'
;MRVYAMLQKIVLVLAMVQVSVYANEADSTLSGYYMTHIGDSGRQSIVEFFSKNGKFYAYGFANVDGSGPKKDSKNPDPKLRERYDKGAVFVYGLKSDGKGGFSGGEVYNYDDGKTYHLKITKDSSGKLTLRASIDKLGMMGQTLTWTPLTQAQIAQYESQKPDPKVVEDSYQALPQAFK
;
A
#
# COMPACT_ATOMS: atom_id res chain seq x y z
N MET A 1 75.57 4.21 26.57
CA MET A 1 75.00 3.64 25.33
C MET A 1 73.49 3.82 25.38
N ARG A 2 72.95 4.73 24.54
CA ARG A 2 71.53 4.89 24.14
C ARG A 2 70.52 5.32 25.24
N VAL A 3 69.56 6.22 25.07
CA VAL A 3 69.19 7.26 24.08
C VAL A 3 67.85 7.85 24.60
N TYR A 4 67.73 9.18 24.72
CA TYR A 4 66.55 10.07 24.54
C TYR A 4 65.22 9.75 25.28
N ALA A 5 64.74 10.60 26.21
CA ALA A 5 63.98 11.84 26.00
C ALA A 5 62.63 11.65 25.26
N MET A 6 61.51 11.94 25.95
CA MET A 6 60.47 12.90 25.55
C MET A 6 59.13 12.60 26.23
N LEU A 7 58.54 13.65 26.82
CA LEU A 7 57.14 13.70 27.25
C LEU A 7 56.22 13.31 26.08
N GLN A 8 55.44 12.23 26.24
CA GLN A 8 54.31 12.01 25.36
C GLN A 8 53.09 12.78 25.88
N LYS A 9 52.74 13.80 25.08
CA LYS A 9 51.56 14.65 25.20
C LYS A 9 50.30 13.79 25.25
N ILE A 10 49.45 14.04 26.24
CA ILE A 10 48.07 13.54 26.28
C ILE A 10 47.34 14.19 25.11
N VAL A 11 47.09 13.42 24.05
CA VAL A 11 46.19 13.80 22.96
C VAL A 11 44.84 13.17 23.28
N LEU A 12 43.94 13.96 23.86
CA LEU A 12 42.53 13.60 23.99
C LEU A 12 41.93 13.63 22.57
N VAL A 13 41.74 12.46 21.96
CA VAL A 13 41.00 12.35 20.70
C VAL A 13 39.52 12.42 21.04
N LEU A 14 38.93 13.61 20.90
CA LEU A 14 37.48 13.77 20.86
C LEU A 14 36.98 13.14 19.54
N ALA A 15 36.54 11.89 19.60
CA ALA A 15 35.78 11.29 18.51
C ALA A 15 34.38 11.93 18.50
N MET A 16 34.16 12.90 17.62
CA MET A 16 32.80 13.32 17.29
C MET A 16 32.13 12.14 16.58
N VAL A 17 31.29 11.41 17.31
CA VAL A 17 30.32 10.49 16.70
C VAL A 17 29.37 11.36 15.91
N GLN A 18 29.54 11.38 14.59
CA GLN A 18 28.55 11.90 13.67
C GLN A 18 27.33 10.99 13.77
N VAL A 19 26.41 11.31 14.69
CA VAL A 19 25.09 10.71 14.69
C VAL A 19 24.43 11.22 13.41
N SER A 20 24.42 10.37 12.39
CA SER A 20 23.61 10.62 11.21
C SER A 20 22.17 10.58 11.69
N VAL A 21 21.59 11.77 11.91
CA VAL A 21 20.14 11.90 12.05
C VAL A 21 19.61 11.60 10.65
N TYR A 22 19.26 10.33 10.40
CA TYR A 22 18.41 10.02 9.27
C TYR A 22 17.14 10.81 9.52
N ALA A 23 16.91 11.84 8.70
CA ALA A 23 15.59 12.43 8.61
C ALA A 23 14.64 11.27 8.34
N ASN A 24 13.70 11.03 9.26
CA ASN A 24 12.55 10.19 8.93
C ASN A 24 11.90 10.91 7.74
N GLU A 25 12.02 10.36 6.54
CA GLU A 25 11.13 10.73 5.45
C GLU A 25 9.73 10.52 6.02
N ALA A 26 9.06 11.62 6.36
CA ALA A 26 7.72 11.58 6.89
C ALA A 26 6.84 10.93 5.82
N ASP A 27 6.62 9.63 5.98
CA ASP A 27 5.55 8.81 5.42
C ASP A 27 5.10 9.21 3.99
N SER A 28 6.07 9.38 3.08
CA SER A 28 5.87 9.68 1.65
C SER A 28 5.37 8.45 0.88
N THR A 29 5.24 7.31 1.57
CA THR A 29 4.84 6.04 0.99
C THR A 29 3.33 5.90 0.98
N LEU A 30 2.80 5.18 -0.01
CA LEU A 30 1.40 4.77 -0.03
C LEU A 30 1.15 3.56 0.88
N SER A 31 2.20 2.86 1.29
CA SER A 31 2.11 1.66 2.12
C SER A 31 1.43 1.94 3.46
N GLY A 32 0.65 0.98 3.94
CA GLY A 32 -0.13 1.12 5.17
C GLY A 32 -1.55 0.60 5.05
N TYR A 33 -2.35 0.85 6.08
CA TYR A 33 -3.69 0.31 6.23
C TYR A 33 -4.74 1.41 6.07
N TYR A 34 -5.76 1.12 5.26
CA TYR A 34 -6.81 2.07 4.95
C TYR A 34 -8.17 1.41 5.04
N MET A 35 -9.16 2.19 5.46
CA MET A 35 -10.57 1.85 5.35
C MET A 35 -11.11 2.45 4.06
N THR A 36 -11.75 1.63 3.23
CA THR A 36 -12.30 2.08 1.94
C THR A 36 -13.55 2.97 2.15
N HIS A 37 -14.03 3.60 1.09
CA HIS A 37 -15.44 3.99 1.00
C HIS A 37 -16.39 2.78 1.09
N ILE A 38 -17.68 3.03 1.31
CA ILE A 38 -18.74 2.03 1.18
C ILE A 38 -19.02 1.83 -0.33
N GLY A 39 -18.86 0.60 -0.82
CA GLY A 39 -19.13 0.23 -2.21
C GLY A 39 -20.61 0.03 -2.51
N ASP A 40 -20.93 -0.24 -3.77
CA ASP A 40 -22.31 -0.42 -4.25
C ASP A 40 -23.00 -1.63 -3.59
N SER A 41 -22.23 -2.64 -3.17
CA SER A 41 -22.77 -3.75 -2.39
C SER A 41 -23.11 -3.40 -0.94
N GLY A 42 -22.87 -2.15 -0.50
CA GLY A 42 -22.96 -1.71 0.89
C GLY A 42 -21.78 -2.15 1.76
N ARG A 43 -20.74 -2.79 1.20
CA ARG A 43 -19.56 -3.24 1.97
C ARG A 43 -18.51 -2.15 2.07
N GLN A 44 -17.84 -2.12 3.21
CA GLN A 44 -16.66 -1.32 3.45
C GLN A 44 -15.54 -2.23 3.93
N SER A 45 -14.37 -2.12 3.34
CA SER A 45 -13.27 -3.05 3.58
C SER A 45 -12.08 -2.37 4.25
N ILE A 46 -11.30 -3.19 4.94
CA ILE A 46 -9.97 -2.84 5.41
C ILE A 46 -8.95 -3.42 4.43
N VAL A 47 -8.05 -2.56 3.97
CA VAL A 47 -7.07 -2.89 2.93
C VAL A 47 -5.67 -2.55 3.40
N GLU A 48 -4.70 -3.26 2.84
CA GLU A 48 -3.27 -2.97 3.03
C GLU A 48 -2.64 -2.63 1.68
N PHE A 49 -1.99 -1.48 1.62
CA PHE A 49 -1.07 -1.14 0.55
C PHE A 49 0.34 -1.65 0.86
N PHE A 50 0.96 -2.28 -0.12
CA PHE A 50 2.35 -2.74 -0.07
C PHE A 50 3.11 -2.31 -1.33
N SER A 51 4.45 -2.30 -1.24
CA SER A 51 5.31 -1.99 -2.38
C SER A 51 6.04 -3.24 -2.88
N LYS A 52 6.22 -3.33 -4.20
CA LYS A 52 7.03 -4.36 -4.85
C LYS A 52 7.61 -3.77 -6.13
N ASN A 53 8.92 -3.93 -6.36
CA ASN A 53 9.60 -3.48 -7.57
C ASN A 53 9.36 -2.00 -7.91
N GLY A 54 9.33 -1.12 -6.90
CA GLY A 54 9.12 0.32 -7.08
C GLY A 54 7.70 0.74 -7.45
N LYS A 55 6.72 -0.18 -7.35
CA LYS A 55 5.29 0.09 -7.55
C LYS A 55 4.48 -0.30 -6.31
N PHE A 56 3.27 0.23 -6.20
CA PHE A 56 2.35 -0.01 -5.10
C PHE A 56 1.13 -0.82 -5.53
N TYR A 57 0.69 -1.70 -4.62
CA TYR A 57 -0.40 -2.64 -4.79
C TYR A 57 -1.23 -2.66 -3.51
N ALA A 58 -2.47 -3.13 -3.59
CA ALA A 58 -3.28 -3.34 -2.39
C ALA A 58 -4.16 -4.58 -2.47
N TYR A 59 -4.44 -5.15 -1.30
CA TYR A 59 -5.36 -6.25 -1.10
C TYR A 59 -6.30 -5.95 0.08
N GLY A 60 -7.51 -6.50 0.05
CA GLY A 60 -8.46 -6.43 1.17
C GLY A 60 -8.32 -7.63 2.10
N PHE A 61 -8.53 -7.46 3.40
CA PHE A 61 -8.40 -8.58 4.36
C PHE A 61 -9.52 -8.70 5.40
N ALA A 62 -10.28 -7.64 5.63
CA ALA A 62 -11.42 -7.64 6.54
C ALA A 62 -12.53 -6.73 6.02
N ASN A 63 -13.74 -6.90 6.55
CA ASN A 63 -14.86 -5.98 6.34
C ASN A 63 -15.22 -5.29 7.65
N VAL A 64 -15.62 -4.02 7.56
CA VAL A 64 -15.99 -3.20 8.72
C VAL A 64 -17.22 -3.79 9.43
N ASP A 65 -18.16 -4.35 8.67
CA ASP A 65 -19.38 -4.99 9.17
C ASP A 65 -19.17 -6.41 9.72
N GLY A 66 -17.93 -6.92 9.69
CA GLY A 66 -17.59 -8.27 10.13
C GLY A 66 -18.05 -9.39 9.18
N SER A 67 -18.59 -9.06 8.00
CA SER A 67 -18.96 -10.06 7.00
C SER A 67 -17.75 -10.85 6.51
N GLY A 68 -17.96 -12.11 6.14
CA GLY A 68 -16.91 -12.98 5.61
C GLY A 68 -16.47 -12.64 4.19
N PRO A 69 -15.38 -13.25 3.71
CA PRO A 69 -14.93 -13.10 2.32
C PRO A 69 -15.97 -13.65 1.34
N LYS A 70 -16.01 -13.06 0.14
CA LYS A 70 -16.90 -13.50 -0.95
C LYS A 70 -16.09 -14.00 -2.14
N LYS A 71 -16.71 -14.88 -2.91
CA LYS A 71 -16.17 -15.31 -4.21
C LYS A 71 -16.25 -14.16 -5.21
N ASP A 72 -15.27 -14.08 -6.10
CA ASP A 72 -15.21 -13.10 -7.19
C ASP A 72 -16.12 -13.47 -8.36
N SER A 73 -17.40 -13.71 -8.09
CA SER A 73 -18.35 -14.29 -9.05
C SER A 73 -18.58 -13.44 -10.30
N LYS A 74 -18.26 -12.14 -10.24
CA LYS A 74 -18.38 -11.18 -11.35
C LYS A 74 -17.13 -11.10 -12.22
N ASN A 75 -16.07 -11.84 -11.91
CA ASN A 75 -14.84 -11.77 -12.69
C ASN A 75 -15.08 -12.16 -14.17
N PRO A 76 -14.61 -11.36 -15.13
CA PRO A 76 -14.72 -11.70 -16.55
C PRO A 76 -13.94 -12.96 -16.90
N ASP A 77 -12.83 -13.25 -16.21
CA ASP A 77 -12.11 -14.52 -16.32
C ASP A 77 -12.79 -15.60 -15.46
N PRO A 78 -13.38 -16.66 -16.07
CA PRO A 78 -14.01 -17.74 -15.33
C PRO A 78 -13.08 -18.44 -14.33
N LYS A 79 -11.76 -18.47 -14.59
CA LYS A 79 -10.78 -19.12 -13.71
C LYS A 79 -10.60 -18.36 -12.40
N LEU A 80 -10.88 -17.06 -12.39
CA LEU A 80 -10.76 -16.21 -11.21
C LEU A 80 -12.04 -16.16 -10.39
N ARG A 81 -13.18 -16.66 -10.88
CA ARG A 81 -14.47 -16.57 -10.17
C ARG A 81 -14.52 -17.32 -8.85
N GLU A 82 -13.69 -18.36 -8.74
CA GLU A 82 -13.58 -19.17 -7.52
C GLU A 82 -12.58 -18.60 -6.50
N ARG A 83 -11.87 -17.52 -6.81
CA ARG A 83 -11.00 -16.86 -5.81
C ARG A 83 -11.85 -16.10 -4.80
N TYR A 84 -11.36 -16.00 -3.57
CA TYR A 84 -11.93 -15.11 -2.58
C TYR A 84 -11.36 -13.69 -2.75
N ASP A 85 -12.18 -12.68 -2.45
CA ASP A 85 -11.78 -11.26 -2.42
C ASP A 85 -10.71 -10.96 -1.35
N LYS A 86 -10.75 -11.69 -0.22
CA LYS A 86 -9.75 -11.59 0.85
C LYS A 86 -8.38 -12.09 0.41
N GLY A 87 -7.37 -11.24 0.53
CA GLY A 87 -5.98 -11.50 0.16
C GLY A 87 -5.70 -11.37 -1.35
N ALA A 88 -6.74 -11.28 -2.18
CA ALA A 88 -6.58 -11.05 -3.60
C ALA A 88 -6.19 -9.60 -3.88
N VAL A 89 -5.04 -9.42 -4.54
CA VAL A 89 -4.56 -8.10 -4.98
C VAL A 89 -5.56 -7.54 -5.97
N PHE A 90 -6.00 -6.30 -5.75
CA PHE A 90 -7.01 -5.63 -6.57
C PHE A 90 -6.62 -4.19 -6.95
N VAL A 91 -5.65 -3.57 -6.27
CA VAL A 91 -4.99 -2.35 -6.76
C VAL A 91 -3.63 -2.74 -7.34
N TYR A 92 -3.33 -2.20 -8.52
CA TYR A 92 -2.22 -2.64 -9.34
C TYR A 92 -1.29 -1.49 -9.72
N GLY A 93 0.01 -1.67 -9.49
CA GLY A 93 1.06 -1.01 -10.26
C GLY A 93 1.16 0.51 -10.14
N LEU A 94 0.65 1.12 -9.06
CA LEU A 94 0.74 2.56 -8.85
C LEU A 94 2.20 3.01 -8.70
N LYS A 95 2.56 4.16 -9.26
CA LYS A 95 3.87 4.78 -9.12
C LYS A 95 3.75 6.15 -8.45
N SER A 96 4.64 6.45 -7.52
CA SER A 96 4.74 7.79 -6.93
C SER A 96 5.20 8.81 -7.97
N ASP A 97 4.64 10.02 -7.92
CA ASP A 97 5.10 11.17 -8.68
C ASP A 97 6.12 12.04 -7.91
N GLY A 98 6.45 11.65 -6.67
CA GLY A 98 7.36 12.37 -5.78
C GLY A 98 6.77 13.60 -5.10
N LYS A 99 5.48 13.90 -5.29
CA LYS A 99 4.79 15.09 -4.78
C LYS A 99 3.52 14.75 -3.97
N GLY A 100 3.43 13.51 -3.47
CA GLY A 100 2.27 13.01 -2.73
C GLY A 100 1.16 12.43 -3.62
N GLY A 101 1.39 12.35 -4.94
CA GLY A 101 0.50 11.69 -5.89
C GLY A 101 1.02 10.33 -6.34
N PHE A 102 0.10 9.47 -6.75
CA PHE A 102 0.36 8.16 -7.31
C PHE A 102 -0.48 7.97 -8.56
N SER A 103 0.11 7.44 -9.63
CA SER A 103 -0.59 7.31 -10.92
C SER A 103 -0.09 6.13 -11.74
N GLY A 104 -0.75 5.90 -12.88
CA GLY A 104 -0.41 4.83 -13.82
C GLY A 104 -0.82 3.44 -13.34
N GLY A 105 -1.53 3.35 -12.21
CA GLY A 105 -2.07 2.11 -11.69
C GLY A 105 -3.50 1.87 -12.15
N GLU A 106 -4.03 0.73 -11.71
CA GLU A 106 -5.39 0.29 -11.99
C GLU A 106 -6.03 -0.31 -10.74
N VAL A 107 -7.36 -0.37 -10.72
CA VAL A 107 -8.14 -0.98 -9.64
C VAL A 107 -9.23 -1.86 -10.20
N TYR A 108 -9.29 -3.10 -9.72
CA TYR A 108 -10.38 -4.02 -9.99
C TYR A 108 -11.51 -3.81 -8.97
N ASN A 109 -12.74 -3.72 -9.46
CA ASN A 109 -13.93 -3.59 -8.63
C ASN A 109 -14.69 -4.93 -8.59
N TYR A 110 -14.76 -5.54 -7.40
CA TYR A 110 -15.50 -6.79 -7.17
C TYR A 110 -17.03 -6.61 -7.36
N ASP A 111 -17.55 -5.39 -7.24
CA ASP A 111 -18.99 -5.13 -7.35
C ASP A 111 -19.50 -5.13 -8.80
N ASP A 112 -18.63 -4.93 -9.80
CA ASP A 112 -19.03 -4.92 -11.22
C ASP A 112 -18.16 -5.80 -12.12
N GLY A 113 -17.06 -6.35 -11.59
CA GLY A 113 -16.11 -7.19 -12.33
C GLY A 113 -15.21 -6.42 -13.30
N LYS A 114 -15.12 -5.09 -13.20
CA LYS A 114 -14.37 -4.24 -14.12
C LYS A 114 -13.09 -3.72 -13.49
N THR A 115 -12.13 -3.41 -14.35
CA THR A 115 -10.88 -2.74 -13.99
C THR A 115 -10.91 -1.31 -14.50
N TYR A 116 -10.49 -0.37 -13.65
CA TYR A 116 -10.45 1.06 -13.94
C TYR A 116 -9.03 1.58 -13.79
N HIS A 117 -8.67 2.61 -14.55
CA HIS A 117 -7.46 3.38 -14.30
C HIS A 117 -7.56 4.08 -12.95
N LEU A 118 -6.44 4.16 -12.24
CA LEU A 118 -6.38 4.69 -10.89
C LEU A 118 -5.28 5.76 -10.75
N LYS A 119 -5.67 6.87 -10.13
CA LYS A 119 -4.75 7.86 -9.55
C LYS A 119 -5.11 8.07 -8.09
N ILE A 120 -4.12 8.34 -7.25
CA ILE A 120 -4.31 8.63 -5.82
C ILE A 120 -3.57 9.91 -5.47
N THR A 121 -4.18 10.76 -4.65
CA THR A 121 -3.47 11.82 -3.92
C THR A 121 -3.59 11.54 -2.42
N LYS A 122 -2.47 11.58 -1.72
CA LYS A 122 -2.39 11.47 -0.25
C LYS A 122 -2.24 12.88 0.32
N ASP A 123 -3.14 13.28 1.21
CA ASP A 123 -3.03 14.55 1.91
C ASP A 123 -2.15 14.44 3.18
N SER A 124 -1.93 15.57 3.86
CA SER A 124 -1.09 15.63 5.07
C SER A 124 -1.64 14.85 6.26
N SER A 125 -2.92 14.49 6.27
CA SER A 125 -3.53 13.63 7.28
C SER A 125 -3.39 12.13 6.94
N GLY A 126 -2.84 11.81 5.77
CA GLY A 126 -2.75 10.46 5.24
C GLY A 126 -4.02 9.98 4.54
N LYS A 127 -5.06 10.81 4.43
CA LYS A 127 -6.29 10.48 3.72
C LYS A 127 -6.02 10.39 2.22
N LEU A 128 -6.59 9.37 1.59
CA LEU A 128 -6.43 9.10 0.18
C LEU A 128 -7.65 9.58 -0.59
N THR A 129 -7.41 10.39 -1.62
CA THR A 129 -8.39 10.67 -2.67
C THR A 129 -8.06 9.83 -3.88
N LEU A 130 -8.93 8.87 -4.22
CA LEU A 130 -8.77 7.94 -5.33
C LEU A 130 -9.61 8.44 -6.52
N ARG A 131 -9.00 8.57 -7.68
CA ARG A 131 -9.68 8.82 -8.96
C ARG A 131 -9.68 7.53 -9.77
N ALA A 132 -10.82 6.85 -9.81
CA ALA A 132 -11.04 5.64 -10.60
C ALA A 132 -11.78 6.00 -11.90
N SER A 133 -11.22 5.68 -13.06
CA SER A 133 -11.72 6.16 -14.36
C SER A 133 -11.63 5.11 -15.46
N ILE A 134 -12.51 5.24 -16.46
CA ILE A 134 -12.45 4.40 -17.67
C ILE A 134 -11.35 4.84 -18.64
N ASP A 135 -10.88 6.09 -18.53
CA ASP A 135 -9.79 6.64 -19.33
C ASP A 135 -8.54 6.90 -18.49
N LYS A 136 -7.36 6.89 -19.13
CA LYS A 136 -6.05 7.08 -18.48
C LYS A 136 -5.85 8.50 -17.93
N LEU A 137 -6.55 9.49 -18.48
CA LEU A 137 -6.40 10.88 -18.07
C LEU A 137 -7.17 11.16 -16.76
N GLY A 138 -8.18 10.35 -16.44
CA GLY A 138 -9.00 10.52 -15.26
C GLY A 138 -10.21 11.42 -15.48
N MET A 139 -10.63 11.65 -16.72
CA MET A 139 -11.70 12.59 -17.04
C MET A 139 -13.08 12.00 -16.77
N MET A 140 -13.30 10.73 -17.13
CA MET A 140 -14.55 10.00 -16.98
C MET A 140 -14.40 8.93 -15.90
N GLY A 141 -14.90 9.23 -14.71
CA GLY A 141 -14.71 8.37 -13.56
C GLY A 141 -15.33 8.92 -12.29
N GLN A 142 -15.04 8.25 -11.19
CA GLN A 142 -15.49 8.60 -9.85
C GLN A 142 -14.30 8.98 -8.96
N THR A 143 -14.58 9.83 -7.99
CA THR A 143 -13.63 10.22 -6.95
C THR A 143 -14.10 9.62 -5.64
N LEU A 144 -13.24 8.82 -5.01
CA LEU A 144 -13.51 8.04 -3.81
C LEU A 144 -12.54 8.45 -2.71
N THR A 145 -12.91 8.20 -1.46
CA THR A 145 -12.10 8.56 -0.30
C THR A 145 -11.81 7.33 0.53
N TRP A 146 -10.54 7.08 0.82
CA TRP A 146 -10.11 6.06 1.77
C TRP A 146 -9.39 6.73 2.96
N THR A 147 -9.66 6.22 4.16
CA THR A 147 -9.20 6.83 5.41
C THR A 147 -8.09 5.97 6.02
N PRO A 148 -6.94 6.53 6.41
CA PRO A 148 -5.88 5.78 7.06
C PRO A 148 -6.37 5.26 8.42
N LEU A 149 -5.91 4.08 8.80
CA LEU A 149 -6.20 3.52 10.12
C LEU A 149 -5.12 3.90 11.13
N THR A 150 -5.55 4.16 12.36
CA THR A 150 -4.66 4.24 13.52
C THR A 150 -4.19 2.85 13.96
N GLN A 151 -3.11 2.77 14.72
CA GLN A 151 -2.61 1.50 15.26
C GLN A 151 -3.66 0.74 16.09
N ALA A 152 -4.48 1.47 16.87
CA ALA A 152 -5.54 0.89 17.67
C ALA A 152 -6.65 0.26 16.78
N GLN A 153 -6.98 0.89 15.65
CA GLN A 153 -7.93 0.32 14.70
C GLN A 153 -7.34 -0.89 13.96
N ILE A 154 -6.06 -0.84 13.56
CA ILE A 154 -5.38 -1.97 12.91
C ILE A 154 -5.41 -3.21 13.81
N ALA A 155 -5.14 -3.04 15.11
CA ALA A 155 -5.14 -4.13 16.08
C ALA A 155 -6.48 -4.90 16.15
N GLN A 156 -7.61 -4.26 15.81
CA GLN A 156 -8.93 -4.92 15.78
C GLN A 156 -9.07 -5.92 14.62
N TYR A 157 -8.29 -5.75 13.55
CA TYR A 157 -8.37 -6.56 12.34
C TYR A 157 -7.16 -7.49 12.15
N GLU A 158 -6.16 -7.43 13.02
CA GLU A 158 -4.89 -8.15 12.88
C GLU A 158 -5.09 -9.67 12.74
N SER A 159 -5.99 -10.25 13.53
CA SER A 159 -6.32 -11.68 13.48
C SER A 159 -6.99 -12.12 12.17
N GLN A 160 -7.47 -11.16 11.37
CA GLN A 160 -8.11 -11.42 10.09
C GLN A 160 -7.13 -11.32 8.91
N LYS A 161 -5.87 -10.92 9.11
CA LYS A 161 -4.90 -10.89 8.00
C LYS A 161 -4.78 -12.28 7.35
N PRO A 162 -4.71 -12.34 6.01
CA PRO A 162 -4.49 -13.61 5.32
C PRO A 162 -3.07 -14.11 5.60
N ASP A 163 -2.85 -15.40 5.34
CA ASP A 163 -1.49 -15.92 5.21
C ASP A 163 -0.75 -15.09 4.14
N PRO A 164 0.46 -14.55 4.42
CA PRO A 164 1.24 -13.78 3.46
C PRO A 164 1.43 -14.49 2.11
N LYS A 165 1.46 -15.82 2.09
CA LYS A 165 1.55 -16.62 0.87
C LYS A 165 0.35 -16.40 -0.06
N VAL A 166 -0.86 -16.21 0.48
CA VAL A 166 -2.06 -15.94 -0.34
C VAL A 166 -1.89 -14.63 -1.12
N VAL A 167 -1.35 -13.60 -0.47
CA VAL A 167 -1.12 -12.30 -1.11
C VAL A 167 0.00 -12.39 -2.14
N GLU A 168 1.10 -13.07 -1.83
CA GLU A 168 2.20 -13.27 -2.78
C GLU A 168 1.75 -14.11 -3.99
N ASP A 169 1.02 -15.21 -3.78
CA ASP A 169 0.46 -16.02 -4.87
C ASP A 169 -0.48 -15.17 -5.74
N SER A 170 -1.33 -14.33 -5.12
CA SER A 170 -2.20 -13.41 -5.86
C SER A 170 -1.42 -12.37 -6.66
N TYR A 171 -0.32 -11.83 -6.12
CA TYR A 171 0.57 -10.91 -6.83
C TYR A 171 1.26 -11.63 -8.00
N GLN A 172 1.75 -12.84 -7.78
CA GLN A 172 2.45 -13.61 -8.81
C GLN A 172 1.54 -14.02 -9.95
N ALA A 173 0.26 -14.27 -9.68
CA ALA A 173 -0.75 -14.58 -10.68
C ALA A 173 -1.18 -13.36 -11.52
N LEU A 174 -0.81 -12.13 -11.16
CA LEU A 174 -1.18 -10.95 -11.94
C LEU A 174 -0.60 -11.01 -13.37
N PRO A 175 -1.38 -10.61 -14.39
CA PRO A 175 -0.86 -10.37 -15.73
C PRO A 175 0.33 -9.41 -15.71
N GLN A 176 1.29 -9.63 -16.60
CA GLN A 176 2.51 -8.81 -16.66
C GLN A 176 2.24 -7.32 -16.85
N ALA A 177 1.12 -6.95 -17.49
CA ALA A 177 0.71 -5.56 -17.66
C ALA A 177 0.44 -4.82 -16.33
N PHE A 178 0.07 -5.56 -15.28
CA PHE A 178 -0.19 -5.02 -13.94
C PHE A 178 1.05 -5.02 -13.03
N LYS A 179 2.10 -5.76 -13.40
CA LYS A 179 3.38 -5.84 -12.69
C LYS A 179 4.32 -4.71 -13.12
#